data_AF-A0A7W1F7A6-F1
#
_entry.id   AF-A0A7W1F7A6-F1
#
_cell.length_a   1.000
_cell.length_b   1.000
_cell.length_c   1.000
_cell.angle_alpha   90.00
_cell.angle_beta   90.00
_cell.angle_gamma   90.00
#
_symmetry.space_group_name_H-M   'P 1'
#
loop_
_entity.id
_entity.type
_entity.pdbx_description
1 polymer ?
#
loop_
_entity_poly.entity_id
_entity_poly.type
_entity_poly.pdbx_seq_one_letter_code
_entity_poly.pdbx_strand_id
1 'polypeptide(L)'
;MTQLSTQERASLPDRAFAYIDSRGRRRLPIHDEAHVRNALARFERVAFEDDAARERARRRLLNAAKKHRIMPVGFISGQLRAERSARSPDFSTLPTGSVTFLMTDIEGSTGLLRKLGEGYAALLRDVRVVLRGAVRRCGGRTVDAHGDELLAVFERPAPAIQTAVDIQRALRGRAWAEDLDVRIRAGIH
;
A
#
# COMPACT_ATOMS: atom_id res chain seq x y z
N MET A 1 -6.77 25.60 -22.45
CA MET A 1 -6.17 24.27 -22.25
C MET A 1 -4.94 24.17 -23.14
N THR A 2 -3.72 24.15 -22.59
CA THR A 2 -2.50 23.98 -23.39
C THR A 2 -2.31 22.50 -23.70
N GLN A 3 -2.75 22.07 -24.88
CA GLN A 3 -2.33 20.80 -25.47
C GLN A 3 -1.18 21.11 -26.42
N LEU A 4 -0.03 20.47 -26.24
CA LEU A 4 0.99 20.43 -27.29
C LEU A 4 0.38 19.88 -28.58
N SER A 5 0.60 20.57 -29.69
CA SER A 5 0.29 20.08 -31.03
C SER A 5 1.13 18.84 -31.39
N THR A 6 0.71 18.09 -32.41
CA THR A 6 1.44 16.89 -32.87
C THR A 6 2.88 17.21 -33.28
N GLN A 7 3.13 18.38 -33.87
CA GLN A 7 4.44 18.81 -34.34
C GLN A 7 5.37 19.19 -33.18
N GLU A 8 4.87 19.90 -32.17
CA GLU A 8 5.65 20.25 -30.96
C GLU A 8 5.96 19.02 -30.09
N ARG A 9 5.12 17.98 -30.11
CA ARG A 9 5.43 16.70 -29.44
C ARG A 9 6.55 15.93 -30.12
N ALA A 10 6.69 16.08 -31.44
CA ALA A 10 7.70 15.36 -32.21
C ALA A 10 9.12 15.92 -31.97
N SER A 11 9.24 17.23 -31.70
CA SER A 11 10.51 17.91 -31.43
C SER A 11 11.00 17.78 -29.99
N LEU A 12 10.15 17.35 -29.06
CA LEU A 12 10.52 17.18 -27.65
C LEU A 12 11.22 15.83 -27.40
N PRO A 13 12.30 15.81 -26.59
CA PRO A 13 13.02 14.59 -26.26
C PRO A 13 12.18 13.69 -25.34
N ASP A 14 12.47 12.38 -25.31
CA ASP A 14 11.74 11.40 -24.50
C ASP A 14 11.71 11.71 -22.99
N ARG A 15 12.71 12.46 -22.50
CA ARG A 15 12.75 12.96 -21.12
C ARG A 15 11.60 13.92 -20.79
N ALA A 16 11.01 14.57 -21.79
CA ALA A 16 9.91 15.53 -21.67
C ALA A 16 8.55 14.87 -21.38
N PHE A 17 8.48 13.54 -21.34
CA PHE A 17 7.25 12.76 -21.18
C PHE A 17 7.41 11.79 -20.01
N ALA A 18 6.40 11.65 -19.17
CA ALA A 18 6.44 10.70 -18.07
C ALA A 18 6.28 9.25 -18.53
N TYR A 19 5.64 9.01 -19.68
CA TYR A 19 5.36 7.68 -20.20
C TYR A 19 5.50 7.61 -21.73
N ILE A 20 6.14 6.55 -22.20
CA ILE A 20 6.25 6.18 -23.62
C ILE A 20 5.92 4.70 -23.70
N ASP A 21 4.93 4.34 -24.53
CA ASP A 21 4.53 2.95 -24.72
C ASP A 21 5.46 2.21 -25.72
N SER A 22 5.34 0.89 -25.81
CA SER A 22 6.15 0.07 -26.73
C SER A 22 6.00 0.45 -28.20
N ARG A 23 4.90 1.13 -28.56
CA ARG A 23 4.63 1.66 -29.91
C ARG A 23 5.23 3.05 -30.12
N GLY A 24 6.00 3.57 -29.17
CA GLY A 24 6.65 4.87 -29.22
C GLY A 24 5.71 6.06 -28.97
N ARG A 25 4.47 5.84 -28.52
CA ARG A 25 3.54 6.96 -28.25
C ARG A 25 3.92 7.65 -26.95
N ARG A 26 4.30 8.91 -27.06
CA ARG A 26 4.66 9.77 -25.94
C ARG A 26 3.41 10.33 -25.25
N ARG A 27 3.27 10.09 -23.95
CA ARG A 27 2.13 10.51 -23.11
C ARG A 27 2.61 11.26 -21.88
N LEU A 28 1.70 12.00 -21.25
CA LEU A 28 1.97 12.76 -20.02
C LEU A 28 3.21 13.68 -20.18
N PRO A 29 3.16 14.74 -21.02
CA PRO A 29 4.24 15.72 -21.08
C PRO A 29 4.48 16.33 -19.69
N ILE A 30 5.74 16.58 -19.36
CA ILE A 30 6.22 17.05 -18.04
C ILE A 30 7.36 18.07 -18.16
N HIS A 31 7.50 18.74 -19.31
CA HIS A 31 8.59 19.68 -19.58
C HIS A 31 8.35 21.07 -19.00
N ASP A 32 7.10 21.44 -18.73
CA ASP A 32 6.72 22.68 -18.06
C ASP A 32 5.65 22.44 -17.00
N GLU A 33 5.39 23.49 -16.21
CA GLU A 33 4.49 23.47 -15.08
C GLU A 33 3.02 23.17 -15.45
N ALA A 34 2.53 23.75 -16.56
CA ALA A 34 1.16 23.56 -17.02
C ALA A 34 0.92 22.11 -17.46
N HIS A 35 1.89 21.54 -18.17
CA HIS A 35 1.89 20.15 -18.60
C HIS A 35 1.98 19.19 -17.42
N VAL A 36 2.80 19.48 -16.40
CA VAL A 36 2.87 18.67 -15.19
C VAL A 36 1.53 18.67 -14.45
N ARG A 37 0.88 19.83 -14.25
CA ARG A 37 -0.46 19.90 -13.62
C ARG A 37 -1.49 19.09 -14.41
N ASN A 38 -1.50 19.23 -15.73
CA ASN A 38 -2.42 18.49 -16.59
C ASN A 38 -2.13 16.98 -16.58
N ALA A 39 -0.86 16.58 -16.59
CA ALA A 39 -0.44 15.18 -16.48
C ALA A 39 -0.88 14.55 -15.14
N LEU A 40 -0.74 15.27 -14.02
CA LEU A 40 -1.25 14.85 -12.71
C LEU A 40 -2.77 14.63 -12.74
N ALA A 41 -3.51 15.57 -13.31
CA ALA A 41 -4.97 15.51 -13.37
C ALA A 41 -5.51 14.35 -14.22
N ARG A 42 -4.76 13.91 -15.23
CA ARG A 42 -5.20 12.87 -16.18
C ARG A 42 -4.51 11.52 -16.02
N PHE A 43 -3.60 11.39 -15.07
CA PHE A 43 -2.78 10.18 -14.88
C PHE A 43 -3.65 8.91 -14.78
N GLU A 44 -4.75 8.97 -14.03
CA GLU A 44 -5.68 7.84 -13.88
C GLU A 44 -6.38 7.41 -15.16
N ARG A 45 -6.51 8.31 -16.14
CA ARG A 45 -7.16 8.02 -17.43
C ARG A 45 -6.20 7.43 -18.45
N VAL A 46 -4.91 7.33 -18.13
CA VAL A 46 -3.90 6.78 -19.05
C VAL A 46 -3.90 5.27 -18.93
N ALA A 47 -4.16 4.58 -20.04
CA ALA A 47 -3.89 3.16 -20.17
C ALA A 47 -2.38 2.92 -20.21
N PHE A 48 -1.87 2.15 -19.25
CA PHE A 48 -0.49 1.66 -19.18
C PHE A 48 -0.45 0.21 -19.64
N GLU A 49 0.69 -0.21 -20.18
CA GLU A 49 0.87 -1.59 -20.66
C GLU A 49 0.95 -2.60 -19.51
N ASP A 50 1.57 -2.19 -18.40
CA ASP A 50 1.67 -2.99 -17.17
C ASP A 50 1.81 -2.07 -15.94
N ASP A 51 1.70 -2.67 -14.75
CA ASP A 51 1.82 -1.97 -13.48
C ASP A 51 3.22 -1.36 -13.27
N ALA A 52 4.27 -2.00 -13.79
CA ALA A 52 5.62 -1.48 -13.68
C ALA A 52 5.82 -0.22 -14.53
N ALA A 53 5.19 -0.13 -15.70
CA ALA A 53 5.16 1.02 -16.58
C ALA A 53 4.37 2.17 -15.96
N ARG A 54 3.23 1.86 -15.33
CA ARG A 54 2.47 2.81 -14.51
C ARG A 54 3.32 3.38 -13.38
N GLU A 55 4.04 2.54 -12.64
CA GLU A 55 4.88 2.99 -11.51
C GLU A 55 6.09 3.82 -11.98
N ARG A 56 6.75 3.43 -13.07
CA ARG A 56 7.82 4.24 -13.69
C ARG A 56 7.29 5.62 -14.10
N ALA A 57 6.12 5.68 -14.73
CA ALA A 57 5.49 6.93 -15.14
C ALA A 57 5.11 7.79 -13.93
N ARG A 58 4.54 7.19 -12.89
CA ARG A 58 4.19 7.87 -11.63
C ARG A 58 5.40 8.54 -11.00
N ARG A 59 6.51 7.80 -10.85
CA ARG A 59 7.75 8.31 -10.26
C ARG A 59 8.33 9.48 -11.07
N ARG A 60 8.35 9.38 -12.40
CA ARG A 60 8.80 10.48 -13.27
C ARG A 60 7.92 11.72 -13.13
N LEU A 61 6.60 11.54 -13.08
CA LEU A 61 5.66 12.64 -12.91
C LEU A 61 5.81 13.35 -11.55
N LEU A 62 5.96 12.60 -10.46
CA LEU A 62 6.21 13.17 -9.13
C LEU A 62 7.54 13.93 -9.05
N ASN A 63 8.60 13.40 -9.69
CA ASN A 63 9.88 14.10 -9.78
C ASN A 63 9.76 15.41 -10.56
N ALA A 64 9.00 15.43 -11.65
CA ALA A 64 8.73 16.65 -12.40
C ALA A 64 7.90 17.66 -11.58
N ALA A 65 6.86 17.20 -10.87
CA ALA A 65 6.08 18.03 -9.95
C ALA A 65 6.97 18.69 -8.89
N LYS A 66 7.88 17.93 -8.27
CA LYS A 66 8.87 18.46 -7.33
C LYS A 66 9.77 19.52 -7.97
N LYS A 67 10.29 19.27 -9.19
CA LYS A 67 11.13 20.22 -9.93
C LYS A 67 10.41 21.55 -10.20
N HIS A 68 9.12 21.48 -10.53
CA HIS A 68 8.25 22.64 -10.75
C HIS A 68 7.56 23.15 -9.47
N ARG A 69 7.96 22.66 -8.29
CA ARG A 69 7.41 23.06 -6.98
C ARG A 69 5.87 22.93 -6.86
N ILE A 70 5.31 21.94 -7.55
CA ILE A 70 3.90 21.57 -7.45
C ILE A 70 3.75 20.52 -6.35
N MET A 71 2.85 20.75 -5.40
CA MET A 71 2.47 19.78 -4.36
C MET A 71 1.13 19.13 -4.72
N PRO A 72 1.13 17.92 -5.31
CA PRO A 72 -0.08 17.36 -5.88
C PRO A 72 -0.83 16.49 -4.85
N VAL A 73 -1.31 17.11 -3.77
CA VAL A 73 -1.93 16.41 -2.63
C VAL A 73 -3.08 15.51 -3.10
N GLY A 74 -3.98 16.01 -3.96
CA GLY A 74 -5.09 15.23 -4.49
C GLY A 74 -4.66 14.00 -5.30
N PHE A 75 -3.55 14.11 -6.05
CA PHE A 75 -2.99 12.99 -6.80
C PHE A 75 -2.39 11.94 -5.87
N ILE A 76 -1.60 12.36 -4.88
CA ILE A 76 -0.99 11.45 -3.89
C ILE A 76 -2.09 10.72 -3.10
N SER A 77 -3.10 11.44 -2.64
CA SER A 77 -4.26 10.86 -1.95
C SER A 77 -5.05 9.91 -2.84
N GLY A 78 -5.23 10.23 -4.12
CA GLY A 78 -5.89 9.35 -5.09
C GLY A 78 -5.12 8.05 -5.33
N GLN A 79 -3.80 8.13 -5.46
CA GLN A 79 -2.92 6.97 -5.63
C GLN A 79 -2.96 6.06 -4.40
N LEU A 80 -2.92 6.63 -3.18
CA LEU A 80 -3.04 5.86 -1.94
C LEU A 80 -4.39 5.14 -1.84
N ARG A 81 -5.48 5.75 -2.30
CA ARG A 81 -6.80 5.09 -2.37
C ARG A 81 -6.80 3.95 -3.37
N ALA A 82 -6.24 4.14 -4.57
CA ALA A 82 -6.16 3.10 -5.59
C ALA A 82 -5.31 1.91 -5.12
N GLU A 83 -4.17 2.15 -4.46
CA GLU A 83 -3.35 1.12 -3.83
C GLU A 83 -4.10 0.39 -2.70
N ARG A 84 -4.89 1.11 -1.89
CA ARG A 84 -5.76 0.51 -0.87
C ARG A 84 -6.85 -0.35 -1.50
N SER A 85 -7.48 0.07 -2.59
CA SER A 85 -8.49 -0.73 -3.31
C SER A 85 -7.89 -1.96 -3.97
N ALA A 86 -6.70 -1.85 -4.60
CA ALA A 86 -5.99 -2.99 -5.17
C ALA A 86 -5.50 -3.99 -4.11
N ARG A 87 -5.28 -3.51 -2.88
CA ARG A 87 -4.95 -4.34 -1.70
C ARG A 87 -6.15 -4.68 -0.82
N SER A 88 -7.34 -4.18 -1.17
CA SER A 88 -8.55 -4.46 -0.40
C SER A 88 -8.89 -5.93 -0.62
N PRO A 89 -9.36 -6.63 0.41
CA PRO A 89 -9.87 -7.98 0.24
C PRO A 89 -10.93 -7.97 -0.84
N ASP A 90 -11.00 -9.03 -1.64
CA ASP A 90 -12.20 -9.28 -2.42
C ASP A 90 -13.36 -9.50 -1.44
N PHE A 91 -14.16 -8.46 -1.23
CA PHE A 91 -15.28 -8.47 -0.27
C PHE A 91 -16.31 -9.56 -0.59
N SER A 92 -16.37 -10.04 -1.83
CA SER A 92 -17.24 -11.16 -2.21
C SER A 92 -16.83 -12.48 -1.56
N THR A 93 -15.56 -12.59 -1.15
CA THR A 93 -15.02 -13.76 -0.47
C THR A 93 -15.11 -13.68 1.04
N LEU A 94 -15.55 -12.56 1.63
CA LEU A 94 -15.64 -12.44 3.08
C LEU A 94 -16.88 -13.18 3.63
N PRO A 95 -16.82 -13.71 4.87
CA PRO A 95 -17.98 -14.27 5.55
C PRO A 95 -19.13 -13.25 5.63
N THR A 96 -20.36 -13.73 5.47
CA THR A 96 -21.59 -12.95 5.63
C THR A 96 -22.47 -13.57 6.72
N GLY A 97 -23.41 -12.79 7.27
CA GLY A 97 -24.28 -13.22 8.37
C GLY A 97 -23.64 -12.96 9.73
N SER A 98 -23.59 -13.97 10.60
CA SER A 98 -22.90 -13.87 11.89
C SER A 98 -21.39 -13.98 11.66
N VAL A 99 -20.67 -12.88 11.90
CA VAL A 99 -19.24 -12.77 11.66
C VAL A 99 -18.56 -12.40 12.96
N THR A 100 -17.47 -13.09 13.28
CA THR A 100 -16.59 -12.72 14.39
C THR A 100 -15.41 -11.91 13.87
N PHE A 101 -15.16 -10.77 14.49
CA PHE A 101 -14.03 -9.91 14.21
C PHE A 101 -12.89 -10.21 15.18
N LEU A 102 -11.66 -10.27 14.66
CA LEU A 102 -10.42 -10.28 15.45
C LEU A 102 -9.61 -9.06 15.04
N MET A 103 -9.31 -8.21 16.01
CA MET A 103 -8.46 -7.04 15.84
C MET A 103 -7.22 -7.20 16.70
N THR A 104 -6.05 -6.95 16.13
CA THR A 104 -4.77 -7.04 16.86
C THR A 104 -3.92 -5.82 16.60
N ASP A 105 -3.21 -5.35 17.62
CA ASP A 105 -2.17 -4.32 17.49
C ASP A 105 -0.91 -4.73 18.27
N ILE A 106 0.23 -4.09 18.00
CA ILE A 106 1.48 -4.38 18.71
C ILE A 106 1.51 -3.56 20.00
N GLU A 107 1.82 -4.22 21.12
CA GLU A 107 2.01 -3.52 22.40
C GLU A 107 3.25 -2.62 22.33
N GLY A 108 3.11 -1.37 22.77
CA GLY A 108 4.24 -0.45 22.83
C GLY A 108 4.88 -0.13 21.47
N SER A 109 4.13 -0.25 20.37
CA SER A 109 4.63 -0.07 19.00
C SER A 109 5.35 1.26 18.74
N THR A 110 4.90 2.35 19.35
CA THR A 110 5.59 3.65 19.28
C THR A 110 6.98 3.60 19.95
N GLY A 111 7.12 2.86 21.05
CA GLY A 111 8.41 2.66 21.72
C GLY A 111 9.35 1.79 20.89
N LEU A 112 8.83 0.71 20.29
CA LEU A 112 9.56 -0.14 19.36
C LEU A 112 10.04 0.64 18.13
N LEU A 113 9.18 1.50 17.56
CA LEU A 113 9.54 2.38 16.44
C LEU A 113 10.67 3.34 16.82
N ARG A 114 10.60 3.98 17.99
CA ARG A 114 11.67 4.88 18.46
C ARG A 114 12.99 4.14 18.67
N LYS A 115 12.95 2.92 19.22
CA LYS A 115 14.15 2.12 19.46
C LYS A 115 14.81 1.66 18.16
N LEU A 116 14.02 1.17 17.20
CA LEU A 116 14.53 0.51 15.99
C LEU A 116 14.72 1.43 14.78
N GLY A 117 14.04 2.58 14.74
CA GLY A 117 14.05 3.46 13.58
C GLY A 117 13.71 2.72 12.29
N GLU A 118 14.62 2.75 11.32
CA GLU A 118 14.49 2.05 10.03
C GLU A 118 14.29 0.52 10.18
N GLY A 119 14.80 -0.08 11.27
CA GLY A 119 14.63 -1.50 11.56
C GLY A 119 13.18 -1.90 11.89
N TYR A 120 12.34 -0.94 12.29
CA TYR A 120 10.94 -1.20 12.64
C TYR A 120 10.13 -1.76 11.45
N ALA A 121 10.45 -1.33 10.22
CA ALA A 121 9.77 -1.83 9.04
C ALA A 121 10.03 -3.34 8.81
N ALA A 122 11.22 -3.84 9.19
CA ALA A 122 11.52 -5.26 9.12
C ALA A 122 10.75 -6.05 10.19
N LEU A 123 10.77 -5.56 11.44
CA LEU A 123 9.97 -6.13 12.53
C LEU A 123 8.49 -6.24 12.16
N LEU A 124 7.92 -5.16 11.63
CA LEU A 124 6.51 -5.13 11.25
C LEU A 124 6.18 -6.14 10.13
N ARG A 125 7.09 -6.34 9.17
CA ARG A 125 6.93 -7.39 8.15
C ARG A 125 6.90 -8.78 8.78
N ASP A 126 7.82 -9.06 9.69
CA ASP A 126 7.91 -10.35 10.38
C ASP A 126 6.67 -10.65 11.22
N VAL A 127 6.19 -9.68 12.01
CA VAL A 127 4.97 -9.82 12.80
C VAL A 127 3.76 -10.07 11.90
N ARG A 128 3.64 -9.34 10.78
CA ARG A 128 2.55 -9.54 9.81
C ARG A 128 2.54 -10.92 9.17
N VAL A 129 3.72 -11.52 8.94
CA VAL A 129 3.81 -12.90 8.44
C VAL A 129 3.23 -13.87 9.46
N VAL A 130 3.55 -13.70 10.74
CA VAL A 130 3.01 -14.53 11.84
C VAL A 130 1.49 -14.38 11.94
N LEU A 131 1.00 -13.13 11.99
CA LEU A 131 -0.43 -12.81 12.10
C LEU A 131 -1.25 -13.42 10.95
N ARG A 132 -0.88 -13.13 9.69
CA ARG A 132 -1.60 -13.67 8.53
C ARG A 132 -1.50 -15.18 8.43
N GLY A 133 -0.36 -15.75 8.82
CA GLY A 133 -0.18 -17.20 8.87
C GLY A 133 -1.14 -17.86 9.84
N ALA A 134 -1.32 -17.30 11.04
CA ALA A 134 -2.25 -17.81 12.04
C ALA A 134 -3.70 -17.67 11.58
N VAL A 135 -4.11 -16.48 11.10
CA VAL A 135 -5.45 -16.23 10.55
C VAL A 135 -5.81 -17.27 9.49
N ARG A 136 -4.92 -17.49 8.52
CA ARG A 136 -5.15 -18.45 7.43
C ARG A 136 -5.26 -19.89 7.94
N ARG A 137 -4.43 -20.31 8.91
CA ARG A 137 -4.48 -21.68 9.48
C ARG A 137 -5.81 -21.96 10.18
N CYS A 138 -6.41 -20.95 10.80
CA CYS A 138 -7.70 -21.07 11.47
C CYS A 138 -8.89 -20.77 10.53
N GLY A 139 -8.67 -20.62 9.23
CA GLY A 139 -9.74 -20.38 8.24
C GLY A 139 -10.32 -18.97 8.26
N GLY A 140 -9.64 -18.01 8.90
CA GLY A 140 -10.02 -16.60 8.86
C GLY A 140 -9.54 -15.88 7.60
N ARG A 141 -10.08 -14.68 7.38
CA ARG A 141 -9.69 -13.81 6.27
C ARG A 141 -9.23 -12.47 6.81
N THR A 142 -8.04 -12.02 6.41
CA THR A 142 -7.54 -10.67 6.74
C THR A 142 -8.30 -9.64 5.92
N VAL A 143 -8.94 -8.69 6.61
CA VAL A 143 -9.69 -7.58 5.99
C VAL A 143 -8.80 -6.36 5.81
N ASP A 144 -7.97 -6.06 6.80
CA ASP A 144 -7.12 -4.87 6.76
C ASP A 144 -5.82 -5.08 7.55
N ALA A 145 -4.80 -4.31 7.19
CA ALA A 145 -3.55 -4.19 7.94
C ALA A 145 -3.01 -2.76 7.82
N HIS A 146 -3.20 -1.96 8.85
CA HIS A 146 -2.81 -0.55 8.90
C HIS A 146 -1.85 -0.29 10.04
N GLY A 147 -0.68 0.30 9.73
CA GLY A 147 0.38 0.42 10.73
C GLY A 147 0.74 -0.94 11.32
N ASP A 148 0.71 -1.04 12.63
CA ASP A 148 0.89 -2.27 13.42
C ASP A 148 -0.41 -3.07 13.64
N GLU A 149 -1.56 -2.54 13.23
CA GLU A 149 -2.86 -3.18 13.36
C GLU A 149 -3.13 -4.22 12.26
N LEU A 150 -3.89 -5.25 12.62
CA LEU A 150 -4.49 -6.21 11.69
C LEU A 150 -5.95 -6.50 12.09
N LEU A 151 -6.83 -6.47 11.10
CA LEU A 151 -8.23 -6.87 11.22
C LEU A 151 -8.46 -8.15 10.43
N ALA A 152 -9.05 -9.15 11.07
CA ALA A 152 -9.46 -10.41 10.44
C ALA A 152 -10.91 -10.77 10.80
N VAL A 153 -11.54 -11.55 9.94
CA VAL A 153 -12.92 -12.03 10.13
C VAL A 153 -13.00 -13.54 10.04
N PHE A 154 -13.93 -14.11 10.80
CA PHE A 154 -14.19 -15.54 10.91
C PHE A 154 -15.70 -15.80 10.88
N GLU A 155 -16.11 -16.95 10.36
CA GLU A 155 -17.52 -17.40 10.38
C GLU A 155 -18.01 -17.81 11.77
N ARG A 156 -17.08 -18.11 12.71
CA ARG A 156 -17.41 -18.55 14.07
C ARG A 156 -16.43 -17.97 15.10
N PRO A 157 -16.84 -17.81 16.37
CA PRO A 157 -15.96 -17.26 17.40
C PRO A 157 -14.75 -18.12 17.75
N ALA A 158 -14.92 -19.45 17.82
CA ALA A 158 -13.86 -20.36 18.28
C ALA A 158 -12.56 -20.26 17.44
N PRO A 159 -12.61 -20.25 16.10
CA PRO A 159 -11.43 -19.97 15.27
C PRO A 159 -10.72 -18.63 15.55
N ALA A 160 -11.45 -17.57 15.85
CA ALA A 160 -10.87 -16.25 16.17
C ALA A 160 -10.08 -16.31 17.49
N ILE A 161 -10.65 -16.96 18.51
CA ILE A 161 -10.00 -17.17 19.81
C ILE A 161 -8.74 -18.03 19.64
N GLN A 162 -8.83 -19.14 18.90
CA GLN A 162 -7.67 -19.99 18.62
C GLN A 162 -6.57 -19.22 17.89
N THR A 163 -6.94 -18.39 16.92
CA THR A 163 -6.00 -17.53 16.20
C THR A 163 -5.27 -16.59 17.16
N ALA A 164 -5.99 -15.92 18.06
CA ALA A 164 -5.38 -15.03 19.04
C ALA A 164 -4.36 -15.75 19.94
N VAL A 165 -4.70 -16.95 20.43
CA VAL A 165 -3.80 -17.79 21.23
C VAL A 165 -2.56 -18.22 20.43
N ASP A 166 -2.75 -18.64 19.18
CA ASP A 166 -1.66 -19.09 18.32
C ASP A 166 -0.69 -17.94 18.00
N ILE A 167 -1.21 -16.73 17.76
CA ILE A 167 -0.37 -15.54 17.56
C ILE A 167 0.46 -15.25 18.82
N GLN A 168 -0.17 -15.22 19.99
CA GLN A 168 0.52 -14.97 21.26
C GLN A 168 1.67 -15.97 21.49
N ARG A 169 1.41 -17.26 21.25
CA ARG A 169 2.42 -18.32 21.37
C ARG A 169 3.55 -18.16 20.34
N ALA A 170 3.20 -17.88 19.08
CA ALA A 170 4.18 -17.77 18.00
C ALA A 170 5.11 -16.56 18.19
N LEU A 171 4.60 -15.42 18.65
CA LEU A 171 5.44 -14.23 18.88
C LEU A 171 6.35 -14.40 20.10
N ARG A 172 5.87 -15.03 21.19
CA ARG A 172 6.69 -15.33 22.38
C ARG A 172 7.77 -16.39 22.13
N GLY A 173 7.51 -17.35 21.25
CA GLY A 173 8.46 -18.40 20.92
C GLY A 173 9.53 -18.00 19.90
N ARG A 174 9.48 -16.78 19.37
CA ARG A 174 10.41 -16.30 18.33
C ARG A 174 11.53 -15.48 18.95
N ALA A 175 12.76 -15.72 18.52
CA ALA A 175 13.87 -14.82 18.80
C ALA A 175 13.77 -13.58 17.91
N TRP A 176 13.73 -12.41 18.53
CA TRP A 176 13.73 -11.12 17.85
C TRP A 176 15.12 -10.49 17.91
N ALA A 177 15.44 -9.62 16.95
CA ALA A 177 16.68 -8.85 17.01
C ALA A 177 16.74 -8.03 18.31
N GLU A 178 17.93 -7.81 18.86
CA GLU A 178 18.15 -6.99 20.06
C GLU A 178 17.35 -7.41 21.31
N ASP A 179 17.05 -8.71 21.44
CA ASP A 179 16.27 -9.31 22.53
C ASP A 179 14.94 -8.58 22.81
N LEU A 180 14.30 -8.10 21.74
CA LEU A 180 13.03 -7.41 21.85
C LEU A 180 11.93 -8.35 22.36
N ASP A 181 11.12 -7.83 23.27
CA ASP A 181 9.88 -8.46 23.72
C ASP A 181 8.71 -7.95 22.86
N VAL A 182 8.34 -8.72 21.85
CA VAL A 182 7.30 -8.35 20.89
C VAL A 182 5.99 -9.03 21.28
N ARG A 183 5.03 -8.22 21.74
CA ARG A 183 3.71 -8.66 22.19
C ARG A 183 2.61 -7.99 21.36
N ILE A 184 1.44 -8.60 21.35
CA ILE A 184 0.24 -8.03 20.73
C ILE A 184 -0.91 -7.98 21.72
N ARG A 185 -1.84 -7.06 21.50
CA ARG A 185 -3.19 -7.16 22.09
C ARG A 185 -4.14 -7.74 21.06
N ALA A 186 -5.19 -8.39 21.53
CA ALA A 186 -6.24 -8.94 20.70
C ALA A 186 -7.62 -8.57 21.26
N GLY A 187 -8.47 -8.00 20.43
CA GLY A 187 -9.90 -7.79 20.70
C GLY A 187 -10.73 -8.70 19.79
N ILE A 188 -11.77 -9.33 20.35
CA ILE A 188 -12.69 -10.20 19.62
C ILE A 188 -14.12 -9.71 19.86
N HIS A 189 -14.90 -9.60 18.78
CA HIS A 189 -16.31 -9.23 18.81
C HIS A 189 -17.13 -10.19 17.95
#